data_AF-A0A5K0XT67-F1
#
_entry.id   AF-A0A5K0XT67-F1
#
_cell.length_a   1.000
_cell.length_b   1.000
_cell.length_c   1.000
_cell.angle_alpha   90.00
_cell.angle_beta   90.00
_cell.angle_gamma   90.00
#
_symmetry.space_group_name_H-M   'P 1'
#
loop_
_entity.id
_entity.type
_entity.pdbx_description
1 polymer ?
#
loop_
_entity_poly.entity_id
_entity_poly.type
_entity_poly.pdbx_seq_one_letter_code
_entity_poly.pdbx_strand_id
1 'polypeptide(L)' 'GFGEKCTPRGQCTFRARLQDDESKLLPIFVKLQAEQGWLNIEIYKD' A
#
# COMPACT_ATOMS: atom_id res chain seq x y z
N GLY A 1 -4.93 -4.11 13.34
CA GLY A 1 -5.34 -4.34 11.95
C GLY A 1 -4.58 -3.43 11.02
N PHE A 2 -4.77 -3.56 9.71
CA PHE A 2 -4.22 -2.65 8.69
C PHE A 2 -5.38 -1.87 8.05
N GLY A 3 -5.07 -0.88 7.21
CA GLY A 3 -6.10 -0.10 6.52
C GLY A 3 -7.11 0.52 7.50
N GLU A 4 -8.40 0.29 7.25
CA GLU A 4 -9.51 0.80 8.06
C GLU A 4 -9.50 0.28 9.50
N LYS A 5 -9.02 -0.94 9.71
CA LYS A 5 -9.00 -1.61 11.02
C LYS A 5 -7.70 -1.36 11.80
N CYS A 6 -6.94 -0.34 11.41
CA CYS A 6 -5.72 0.03 12.13
C CYS A 6 -6.03 0.65 13.49
N THR A 7 -5.44 0.09 14.54
CA THR A 7 -5.62 0.50 15.94
C THR A 7 -4.37 0.11 16.74
N PRO A 8 -3.94 0.88 17.76
CA PRO A 8 -4.49 2.17 18.20
C PRO A 8 -4.15 3.32 17.23
N ARG A 9 -4.95 4.40 17.26
CA ARG A 9 -4.86 5.51 16.29
C ARG A 9 -3.44 6.09 16.14
N GLY A 10 -2.65 6.10 17.22
CA GLY A 10 -1.27 6.62 17.22
C GLY A 10 -0.25 5.77 16.44
N GLN A 11 -0.56 4.52 16.10
CA GLN A 11 0.29 3.64 15.29
C GLN A 11 -0.10 3.65 13.81
N CYS A 12 -1.07 4.48 13.46
CA CYS A 12 -1.74 4.44 12.18
C CYS A 12 -1.60 5.80 11.49
N THR A 13 -1.57 5.83 10.15
CA THR A 13 -1.52 7.09 9.37
C THR A 13 -2.57 8.12 9.84
N PHE A 14 -2.22 9.41 9.84
CA PHE A 14 -3.15 10.48 10.18
C PHE A 14 -4.09 10.86 9.03
N ARG A 15 -3.72 10.51 7.79
CA ARG A 15 -4.55 10.73 6.60
C ARG A 15 -5.64 9.65 6.47
N ALA A 16 -6.48 9.79 5.44
CA ALA A 16 -7.51 8.83 5.10
C ALA A 16 -6.95 7.39 5.09
N ARG A 17 -7.75 6.47 5.63
CA ARG A 17 -7.42 5.04 5.62
C ARG A 17 -7.58 4.53 4.19
N LEU A 18 -6.68 3.64 3.81
CA LEU A 18 -6.88 2.81 2.64
C LEU A 18 -8.01 1.84 2.93
N GLN A 19 -8.92 1.68 1.95
CA GLN A 19 -9.97 0.69 2.04
C GLN A 19 -9.36 -0.71 2.01
N ASP A 20 -10.05 -1.68 2.62
CA ASP A 20 -9.53 -3.04 2.77
C ASP A 20 -9.31 -3.74 1.40
N ASP A 21 -10.01 -3.31 0.34
CA ASP A 21 -9.83 -3.79 -1.04
C ASP A 21 -8.56 -3.25 -1.72
N GLU A 22 -8.31 -1.94 -1.63
CA GLU A 22 -7.05 -1.31 -2.09
C GLU A 22 -5.84 -1.83 -1.31
N SER A 23 -6.04 -2.12 -0.01
CA SER A 23 -5.01 -2.67 0.87
C SER A 23 -4.48 -4.04 0.45
N LYS A 24 -5.22 -4.80 -0.39
CA LYS A 24 -4.79 -6.12 -0.89
C LYS A 24 -3.89 -6.03 -2.12
N LEU A 25 -4.05 -4.99 -2.93
CA LEU A 25 -3.25 -4.80 -4.14
C LEU A 25 -1.82 -4.36 -3.79
N LEU A 26 -1.68 -3.53 -2.75
CA LEU A 26 -0.38 -3.02 -2.32
C LEU A 26 0.61 -4.12 -1.90
N PRO A 27 0.27 -5.11 -1.06
CA PRO A 27 1.17 -6.21 -0.73
C PRO A 27 1.58 -7.05 -1.93
N ILE A 28 0.65 -7.32 -2.84
CA ILE A 28 0.92 -8.09 -4.07
C ILE A 28 1.92 -7.32 -4.93
N PHE A 29 1.70 -6.03 -5.11
CA PHE A 29 2.58 -5.14 -5.85
C PHE A 29 3.96 -5.02 -5.20
N VAL A 30 4.03 -4.77 -3.89
CA VAL A 30 5.30 -4.66 -3.15
C VAL A 30 6.11 -5.95 -3.27
N LYS A 31 5.47 -7.11 -3.19
CA LYS A 31 6.14 -8.40 -3.39
C LYS A 31 6.69 -8.52 -4.81
N LEU A 32 5.88 -8.23 -5.82
CA LEU A 32 6.28 -8.29 -7.23
C LEU A 32 7.47 -7.36 -7.52
N GLN A 33 7.42 -6.13 -6.99
CA GLN A 33 8.51 -5.16 -7.14
C GLN A 33 9.78 -5.63 -6.43
N ALA A 34 9.67 -6.18 -5.21
CA ALA A 34 10.82 -6.73 -4.50
C ALA A 34 11.47 -7.89 -5.26
N GLU A 35 10.68 -8.79 -5.86
CA GLU A 35 11.18 -9.88 -6.71
C GLU A 35 11.87 -9.38 -7.99
N GLN A 36 11.43 -8.23 -8.52
CA GLN A 36 12.04 -7.59 -9.69
C GLN A 36 13.20 -6.64 -9.35
N GLY A 37 13.55 -6.49 -8.07
CA GLY A 37 14.64 -5.60 -7.64
C GLY A 37 14.29 -4.11 -7.66
N TRP A 38 13.01 -3.76 -7.50
CA TRP A 38 12.51 -2.38 -7.46
C TRP A 38 12.91 -1.57 -8.69
N LEU A 39 12.59 -2.08 -9.88
CA LEU A 39 12.79 -1.35 -11.14
C LEU A 39 12.01 -0.03 -11.14
N ASN A 40 12.54 0.99 -11.80
CA ASN A 40 11.85 2.27 -11.93
C ASN A 40 10.53 2.06 -12.67
N ILE A 41 9.45 2.46 -12.02
CA ILE A 41 8.12 2.40 -12.60
C ILE A 41 7.96 3.64 -13.47
N GLU A 42 7.90 3.45 -14.78
CA GLU A 42 7.50 4.51 -15.70
C GLU A 42 6.00 4.77 -15.49
N ILE A 43 5.69 5.79 -14.69
CA ILE A 43 4.31 6.25 -14.54
C ILE A 43 3.99 7.07 -15.78
N TYR A 44 3.40 6.43 -16.80
CA TYR A 44 2.82 7.13 -17.93
C TYR A 44 1.72 8.05 -17.39
N LYS A 45 1.95 9.36 -17.50
CA LYS A 45 0.93 10.37 -17.21
C LYS A 45 0.21 10.66 -18.53
N ASP A 46 -0.97 10.10 -18.69
CA ASP A 46 -1.98 10.64 -19.60
C ASP A 46 -2.66 11.87 -18.97
#